data_AF-A0ABD0S4K1-F1
#
_entry.id   AF-A0ABD0S4K1-F1
#
_cell.length_a   1.000
_cell.length_b   1.000
_cell.length_c   1.000
_cell.angle_alpha   90.00
_cell.angle_beta   90.00
_cell.angle_gamma   90.00
#
_symmetry.space_group_name_H-M   'P 1'
#
loop_
_entity.id
_entity.type
_entity.pdbx_description
1 polymer ?
#
loop_
_entity_poly.entity_id
_entity_poly.type
_entity_poly.pdbx_seq_one_letter_code
_entity_poly.pdbx_strand_id
1 'polypeptide(L)' 'MRARTGFVFLLVVAFVAQALADCSDYANAESGCDPTCSRRCSPPATCHNKCDESSCRCKDGFLYNAKTVQCVEPKDC' A
#
# COMPACT_ATOMS: atom_id res chain seq x y z
N MET A 1 -1.83 38.99 -27.37
CA MET A 1 -0.74 38.44 -26.54
C MET A 1 -1.35 37.35 -25.68
N ARG A 2 -1.09 36.08 -25.99
CA ARG A 2 -1.70 34.92 -25.33
C ARG A 2 -1.01 34.71 -23.98
N ALA A 3 -1.72 34.97 -22.88
CA ALA A 3 -1.29 34.64 -21.52
C ALA A 3 -1.16 33.12 -21.38
N ARG A 4 0.06 32.60 -21.56
CA ARG A 4 0.44 31.19 -21.34
C ARG A 4 0.79 30.93 -19.87
N THR A 5 0.06 31.54 -18.94
CA THR A 5 0.45 31.64 -17.53
C THR A 5 -0.58 31.04 -16.56
N GLY A 6 -1.45 30.15 -17.04
CA GLY A 6 -2.46 29.46 -16.20
C GLY A 6 -2.46 27.93 -16.29
N PHE A 7 -1.94 27.34 -17.38
CA PHE A 7 -2.03 25.90 -17.60
C PHE A 7 -0.86 25.11 -16.97
N VAL A 8 0.30 25.74 -16.82
CA VAL A 8 1.48 25.11 -16.21
C VAL A 8 1.31 24.93 -14.70
N PHE A 9 0.66 25.89 -14.01
CA PHE A 9 0.45 25.83 -12.56
C PHE A 9 -0.48 24.69 -12.14
N LEU A 10 -1.53 24.40 -12.93
CA LEU A 10 -2.45 23.29 -12.67
C LEU A 10 -1.82 21.90 -12.86
N LEU A 11 -0.81 21.78 -13.73
CA LEU A 11 -0.06 20.52 -13.87
C LEU A 11 0.78 20.26 -12.62
N VAL A 12 1.36 21.28 -11.97
CA VAL A 12 2.15 21.10 -10.74
C VAL A 12 1.28 20.64 -9.57
N VAL A 13 0.01 21.07 -9.48
CA VAL A 13 -0.89 20.63 -8.41
C VAL A 13 -1.30 19.15 -8.55
N ALA A 14 -1.28 18.59 -9.77
CA ALA A 14 -1.45 17.14 -9.97
C ALA A 14 -0.19 16.33 -9.60
N PHE A 15 0.99 16.96 -9.50
CA PHE A 15 2.22 16.31 -9.03
C PHE A 15 2.37 16.31 -7.51
N VAL A 16 1.53 17.03 -6.74
CA VAL A 16 1.60 17.09 -5.27
C VAL A 16 0.40 16.35 -4.64
N ALA A 17 0.22 15.09 -5.02
CA ALA A 17 -0.74 14.19 -4.36
C ALA A 17 -0.21 12.76 -4.18
N GLN A 18 1.10 12.53 -4.34
CA GLN A 18 1.69 11.19 -4.19
C GLN A 18 2.17 10.97 -2.75
N ALA A 19 1.27 10.93 -1.76
CA ALA A 19 1.65 10.49 -0.41
C ALA A 19 0.47 10.17 0.53
N LEU A 20 -0.72 9.83 0.05
CA LEU A 20 -1.58 8.97 0.85
C LEU A 20 -1.22 7.53 0.47
N ALA A 21 -1.07 6.66 1.45
CA ALA A 21 -0.81 5.24 1.24
C ALA A 21 -2.01 4.63 0.50
N ASP A 22 -2.01 4.79 -0.83
CA ASP A 22 -3.09 4.35 -1.68
C ASP A 22 -2.90 2.86 -1.91
N CYS A 23 -3.43 2.07 -0.97
CA CYS A 23 -3.41 0.62 -1.05
C CYS A 23 -4.32 0.09 -2.17
N SER A 24 -4.99 0.98 -2.91
CA SER A 24 -5.89 0.66 -4.03
C SER A 24 -5.16 0.01 -5.20
N ASP A 25 -3.85 0.29 -5.37
CA ASP A 25 -3.02 -0.35 -6.39
C ASP A 25 -2.73 -1.84 -6.08
N TYR A 26 -2.94 -2.29 -4.84
CA TYR A 26 -2.69 -3.67 -4.42
C TYR A 26 -4.00 -4.44 -4.25
N ALA A 27 -4.20 -5.45 -5.09
CA ALA A 27 -5.35 -6.35 -4.97
C ALA A 27 -5.39 -7.00 -3.57
N ASN A 28 -6.57 -6.97 -2.95
CA ASN A 28 -6.82 -7.48 -1.60
C ASN A 28 -6.02 -6.79 -0.47
N ALA A 29 -5.53 -5.57 -0.69
CA ALA A 29 -4.99 -4.73 0.37
C ALA A 29 -6.00 -3.65 0.82
N GLU A 30 -5.77 -3.12 2.02
CA GLU A 30 -6.47 -1.98 2.58
C GLU A 30 -5.50 -1.15 3.42
N SER A 31 -5.84 0.12 3.66
CA SER A 31 -5.08 0.99 4.54
C SER A 31 -5.03 0.41 5.96
N GLY A 32 -3.85 0.44 6.56
CA GLY A 32 -3.61 -0.05 7.91
C GLY A 32 -2.39 -0.96 8.00
N CYS A 33 -2.14 -1.46 9.20
CA CYS A 33 -1.03 -2.35 9.50
C CYS A 33 -1.55 -3.52 10.33
N ASP A 34 -0.96 -4.70 10.13
CA ASP A 34 -1.19 -5.82 11.03
C ASP A 34 -0.26 -5.69 12.24
N PRO A 35 -0.78 -5.65 13.48
CA PRO A 35 0.05 -5.57 14.69
C PRO A 35 0.86 -6.85 14.94
N THR A 36 0.58 -7.90 14.15
CA THR A 36 1.24 -9.20 14.22
C THR A 36 1.70 -9.61 12.82
N CYS A 37 2.89 -10.20 12.69
CA CYS A 37 3.37 -10.73 11.39
C CYS A 37 2.69 -12.04 10.96
N SER A 38 1.63 -12.46 11.65
CA SER A 38 0.87 -13.70 11.39
C SER A 38 0.23 -13.72 10.00
N ARG A 39 0.02 -12.56 9.38
CA ARG A 39 -0.67 -12.41 8.09
C ARG A 39 0.26 -12.42 6.89
N ARG A 40 1.18 -13.38 6.88
CA ARG A 40 2.18 -13.58 5.81
C ARG A 40 2.28 -15.05 5.48
N CYS A 41 2.50 -15.39 4.20
CA CYS A 41 2.71 -16.79 3.79
C CYS A 41 3.92 -17.42 4.49
N SER A 42 4.97 -16.63 4.73
CA SER A 42 6.13 -17.04 5.53
C SER A 42 6.43 -15.93 6.53
N PRO A 43 6.01 -16.08 7.80
CA PRO A 43 6.28 -15.07 8.81
C PRO A 43 7.81 -14.99 9.04
N PRO A 44 8.37 -13.78 9.15
CA PRO A 44 9.78 -13.61 9.47
C PRO A 44 10.08 -14.20 10.86
N ALA A 45 11.28 -14.77 11.04
CA ALA A 45 11.71 -15.32 12.34
C ALA A 45 11.70 -14.25 13.45
N THR A 46 11.99 -13.00 13.08
CA THR A 46 11.84 -11.81 13.92
C THR A 46 10.74 -10.92 13.37
N CYS A 47 9.66 -10.80 14.13
CA CYS A 47 8.59 -9.84 13.86
C CYS A 47 8.79 -8.61 14.74
N HIS A 48 9.04 -7.46 14.12
CA HIS A 48 8.93 -6.19 14.81
C HIS A 48 7.49 -5.72 14.66
N ASN A 49 6.74 -5.70 15.77
CA ASN A 49 5.36 -5.20 15.82
C ASN A 49 5.34 -3.66 15.69
N LYS A 50 5.85 -3.14 14.58
CA LYS A 50 5.72 -1.74 14.21
C LYS A 50 4.48 -1.61 13.33
N CYS A 51 3.51 -0.87 13.84
CA CYS A 51 2.27 -0.57 13.14
C CYS A 51 2.31 0.91 12.76
N ASP A 52 2.70 1.20 11.53
CA ASP A 52 2.62 2.55 10.98
C ASP A 52 1.25 2.68 10.28
N GLU A 53 0.40 3.59 10.76
CA GLU A 53 -0.97 3.78 10.21
C GLU A 53 -0.99 4.16 8.73
N SER A 54 0.13 4.67 8.21
CA SER A 54 0.37 4.94 6.79
C SER A 54 0.77 3.70 5.98
N SER A 55 0.65 2.49 6.52
CA SER A 55 0.96 1.24 5.81
C SER A 55 -0.25 0.67 5.06
N CYS A 56 0.03 -0.31 4.21
CA CYS A 56 -0.98 -1.21 3.65
C CYS A 56 -0.92 -2.56 4.37
N ARG A 57 -2.10 -3.10 4.69
CA ARG A 57 -2.26 -4.47 5.19
C ARG A 57 -3.11 -5.28 4.21
N CYS A 58 -2.99 -6.60 4.28
CA CYS A 58 -3.91 -7.46 3.54
C CYS A 58 -5.28 -7.46 4.23
N LYS A 59 -6.34 -7.48 3.40
CA LYS A 59 -7.72 -7.65 3.89
C LYS A 59 -7.83 -8.92 4.71
N ASP A 60 -8.78 -8.93 5.64
CA ASP A 60 -9.06 -10.12 6.45
C ASP A 60 -9.33 -11.34 5.55
N GLY A 61 -8.65 -12.45 5.84
CA GLY A 61 -8.69 -13.68 5.04
C GLY A 61 -7.62 -13.80 3.96
N PHE A 62 -6.83 -12.76 3.70
CA PHE A 62 -5.69 -12.79 2.76
C PHE A 62 -4.35 -12.73 3.49
N LEU A 63 -3.32 -13.31 2.89
CA LEU A 63 -1.96 -13.34 3.41
C LEU A 63 -1.00 -12.63 2.45
N TYR A 64 -0.07 -11.86 3.00
CA TYR A 64 0.97 -11.23 2.18
C TYR A 64 1.99 -12.27 1.72
N ASN A 65 2.13 -12.41 0.40
CA ASN A 65 3.15 -13.23 -0.23
C ASN A 65 4.32 -12.36 -0.67
N ALA A 66 5.44 -12.46 0.05
CA ALA A 66 6.65 -11.67 -0.24
C ALA A 66 7.32 -12.03 -1.57
N LYS A 67 7.00 -13.18 -2.18
CA LYS A 67 7.56 -13.57 -3.49
C LYS A 67 6.84 -12.88 -4.65
N THR A 68 5.52 -12.79 -4.57
CA THR A 68 4.69 -12.15 -5.61
C THR A 68 4.40 -10.68 -5.31
N VAL A 69 4.70 -10.22 -4.08
CA VAL A 69 4.43 -8.87 -3.59
C VAL A 69 2.93 -8.56 -3.65
N GLN A 70 2.09 -9.55 -3.30
CA GLN A 70 0.63 -9.47 -3.37
C GLN A 70 -0.04 -10.11 -2.16
N CYS A 71 -1.29 -9.69 -1.88
CA CYS A 71 -2.18 -10.33 -0.92
C CYS A 71 -2.95 -11.46 -1.62
N VAL A 72 -2.66 -12.69 -1.23
CA VAL A 72 -3.20 -13.91 -1.86
C VAL A 72 -4.06 -14.69 -0.86
N GLU A 73 -4.91 -15.59 -1.35
CA GLU A 73 -5.63 -16.50 -0.46
C GLU A 73 -4.63 -17.47 0.21
N PRO A 74 -4.90 -17.99 1.42
CA PRO A 74 -3.97 -18.86 2.13
C PRO A 74 -3.58 -20.15 1.38
N LYS A 75 -4.43 -20.60 0.44
CA LYS A 75 -4.17 -21.75 -0.44
C LYS A 75 -3.16 -21.45 -1.55
N ASP A 76 -2.93 -20.16 -1.84
CA ASP A 76 -2.03 -19.64 -2.89
C ASP A 76 -0.73 -19.07 -2.28
N CYS A 77 -0.53 -19.28 -0.98
CA CYS A 77 0.79 -19.38 -0.39
C CYS A 77 1.46 -20.69 -0.85
#